data_AF-W7YSA5-F1
#
_entry.id   AF-W7YSA5-F1
#
_cell.length_a   1.000
_cell.length_b   1.000
_cell.length_c   1.000
_cell.angle_alpha   90.00
_cell.angle_beta   90.00
_cell.angle_gamma   90.00
#
_symmetry.space_group_name_H-M   'P 1'
#
loop_
_entity.id
_entity.type
_entity.pdbx_description
1 polymer ?
#
loop_
_entity_poly.entity_id
_entity_poly.type
_entity_poly.pdbx_seq_one_letter_code
_entity_poly.pdbx_strand_id
1 'polypeptide(L)'
;MREKKPRTVLMSKWTKTKVLLGSKMARPFIPDTRRFNKSTLRMMLNSYSMVYVKPEVGTFGNGVIRVEQIKSGGYTYQLETKVSKFKDYDSLHSSLQQITRKKSYLIQKGIHLVKYNKRCFDIRVMVQLSPKGNGKQQG
;
A
#
# COMPACT_ATOMS: atom_id res chain seq x y z
N MET A 1 35.33 -4.35 -25.27
CA MET A 1 34.22 -3.41 -24.98
C MET A 1 33.21 -3.45 -26.11
N ARG A 2 31.94 -3.74 -25.83
CA ARG A 2 30.80 -3.50 -26.75
C ARG A 2 29.62 -3.00 -25.90
N GLU A 3 29.11 -1.84 -26.28
CA GLU A 3 28.11 -1.06 -25.56
C GLU A 3 26.73 -1.73 -25.57
N LYS A 4 26.02 -1.67 -24.44
CA LYS A 4 24.66 -2.21 -24.27
C LYS A 4 23.63 -1.12 -24.61
N LYS A 5 22.76 -1.40 -25.59
CA LYS A 5 21.56 -0.59 -25.92
C LYS A 5 20.58 -0.52 -24.73
N PRO A 6 19.87 0.61 -24.52
CA PRO A 6 18.92 0.76 -23.41
C PRO A 6 17.62 0.00 -23.71
N ARG A 7 17.19 -0.88 -22.79
CA ARG A 7 15.86 -1.50 -22.84
C ARG A 7 14.83 -0.53 -22.27
N THR A 8 13.98 -0.02 -23.14
CA THR A 8 12.82 0.83 -22.85
C THR A 8 11.97 0.24 -21.71
N VAL A 9 11.95 0.94 -20.57
CA VAL A 9 11.17 0.62 -19.35
C VAL A 9 9.71 1.04 -19.54
N LEU A 10 9.03 0.46 -20.53
CA LEU A 10 7.62 0.77 -20.85
C LEU A 10 6.74 -0.49 -20.89
N MET A 11 6.96 -1.46 -19.99
CA MET A 11 6.11 -2.67 -19.88
C MET A 11 5.65 -3.01 -18.45
N SER A 12 5.79 -2.10 -17.49
CA SER A 12 5.68 -2.48 -16.06
C SER A 12 4.32 -2.23 -15.40
N LYS A 13 3.33 -1.63 -16.10
CA LYS A 13 2.01 -1.35 -15.51
C LYS A 13 0.89 -2.19 -16.11
N TRP A 14 0.78 -2.27 -17.43
CA TRP A 14 -0.31 -3.01 -18.08
C TRP A 14 -0.21 -4.54 -17.97
N THR A 15 1.02 -5.08 -17.95
CA THR A 15 1.25 -6.51 -17.76
C THR A 15 0.90 -6.97 -16.33
N LYS A 16 1.06 -6.09 -15.33
CA LYS A 16 0.60 -6.36 -13.95
C LYS A 16 -0.92 -6.44 -13.85
N THR A 17 -1.63 -5.69 -14.68
CA THR A 17 -3.10 -5.69 -14.71
C THR A 17 -3.66 -7.02 -15.23
N LYS A 18 -3.08 -7.63 -16.29
CA LYS A 18 -3.60 -8.90 -16.86
C LYS A 18 -3.33 -10.15 -16.01
N VAL A 19 -2.23 -10.20 -15.24
CA VAL A 19 -1.89 -11.38 -14.42
C VAL A 19 -2.78 -11.49 -13.15
N LEU A 20 -3.26 -10.37 -12.62
CA LEU A 20 -4.19 -10.34 -11.47
C LEU A 20 -5.68 -10.46 -11.86
N LEU A 21 -6.03 -10.30 -13.14
CA LEU A 21 -7.42 -10.30 -13.60
C LEU A 21 -8.05 -11.70 -13.76
N GLY A 22 -7.36 -12.79 -13.43
CA GLY A 22 -7.84 -14.17 -13.61
C GLY A 22 -8.37 -14.90 -12.36
N SER A 23 -8.24 -14.36 -11.14
CA SER A 23 -8.51 -15.11 -9.90
C SER A 23 -9.66 -14.52 -9.09
N LYS A 24 -10.84 -15.14 -9.13
CA LYS A 24 -11.94 -14.86 -8.19
C LYS A 24 -11.55 -15.13 -6.72
N MET A 25 -10.57 -16.00 -6.50
CA MET A 25 -10.13 -16.43 -5.16
C MET A 25 -9.33 -15.37 -4.40
N ALA A 26 -8.65 -14.44 -5.07
CA ALA A 26 -7.82 -13.44 -4.40
C ALA A 26 -8.63 -12.24 -3.87
N ARG A 27 -9.79 -11.97 -4.45
CA ARG A 27 -10.64 -10.80 -4.13
C ARG A 27 -10.97 -10.65 -2.63
N PRO A 28 -11.36 -11.70 -1.89
CA PRO A 28 -11.69 -11.59 -0.47
C PRO A 28 -10.50 -11.18 0.41
N PHE A 29 -9.27 -11.40 -0.06
CA PHE A 29 -8.04 -11.15 0.69
C PHE A 29 -7.42 -9.79 0.37
N ILE A 30 -7.96 -9.03 -0.60
CA ILE A 30 -7.50 -7.69 -0.92
C ILE A 30 -8.13 -6.72 0.10
N PRO A 31 -7.35 -6.03 0.94
CA PRO A 31 -7.90 -5.09 1.91
C PRO A 31 -8.58 -3.91 1.20
N ASP A 32 -9.70 -3.44 1.77
CA ASP A 32 -10.41 -2.25 1.31
C ASP A 32 -9.42 -1.10 1.10
N THR A 33 -9.40 -0.56 -0.12
CA THR A 33 -8.45 0.46 -0.56
C THR A 33 -9.19 1.52 -1.36
N ARG A 34 -9.06 2.78 -0.97
CA ARG A 34 -9.79 3.92 -1.56
C ARG A 34 -8.87 5.11 -1.78
N ARG A 35 -9.29 6.08 -2.59
CA ARG A 35 -8.52 7.32 -2.81
C ARG A 35 -8.49 8.20 -1.54
N PHE A 36 -7.33 8.79 -1.27
CA PHE A 36 -7.16 9.72 -0.17
C PHE A 36 -7.92 11.02 -0.41
N ASN A 37 -8.82 11.35 0.51
CA ASN A 37 -9.43 12.66 0.66
C ASN A 37 -10.02 12.78 2.08
N LYS A 38 -10.51 13.97 2.43
CA LYS A 38 -11.03 14.29 3.77
C LYS A 38 -12.19 13.40 4.20
N SER A 39 -13.15 13.08 3.34
CA SER A 39 -14.31 12.27 3.75
C SER A 39 -13.96 10.79 3.82
N THR A 40 -13.23 10.27 2.84
CA THR A 40 -12.80 8.87 2.81
C THR A 40 -11.91 8.51 3.99
N LEU A 41 -10.97 9.38 4.38
CA LEU A 41 -10.10 9.14 5.55
C LEU A 41 -10.94 9.01 6.82
N ARG A 42 -11.88 9.94 7.06
CA ARG A 42 -12.78 9.91 8.23
C ARG A 42 -13.63 8.64 8.25
N MET A 43 -14.26 8.32 7.13
CA MET A 43 -15.09 7.12 6.99
C MET A 43 -14.28 5.85 7.28
N MET A 44 -13.10 5.69 6.68
CA MET A 44 -12.29 4.49 6.88
C MET A 44 -11.70 4.39 8.29
N LEU A 45 -11.35 5.52 8.93
CA LEU A 45 -10.94 5.52 10.33
C LEU A 45 -12.10 5.13 11.25
N ASN A 46 -13.32 5.62 11.00
CA ASN A 46 -14.49 5.20 11.77
C ASN A 46 -14.80 3.71 11.61
N SER A 47 -14.60 3.14 10.42
CA SER A 47 -14.84 1.72 10.15
C SER A 47 -13.76 0.79 10.69
N TYR A 48 -12.48 1.21 10.68
CA TYR A 48 -11.36 0.30 10.91
C TYR A 48 -10.44 0.70 12.07
N SER A 49 -10.59 1.91 12.61
CA SER A 49 -9.73 2.55 13.63
C SER A 49 -8.25 2.73 13.25
N MET A 50 -7.73 1.96 12.28
CA MET A 50 -6.38 2.06 11.76
C MET A 50 -6.36 1.87 10.24
N VAL A 51 -5.65 2.75 9.55
CA VAL A 51 -5.48 2.71 8.09
C VAL A 51 -4.05 3.07 7.71
N TYR A 52 -3.64 2.66 6.51
CA TYR A 52 -2.41 3.11 5.88
C TYR A 52 -2.73 4.11 4.77
N VAL A 53 -2.09 5.27 4.81
CA VAL A 53 -2.10 6.29 3.76
C VAL A 53 -0.79 6.17 2.98
N LYS A 54 -0.84 5.84 1.69
CA LYS A 54 0.35 5.53 0.87
C LYS A 54 0.27 6.18 -0.51
N PRO A 55 1.41 6.54 -1.15
CA PRO A 55 1.39 7.10 -2.50
C PRO A 55 0.76 6.12 -3.49
N GLU A 56 -0.02 6.62 -4.46
CA GLU A 56 -0.56 5.80 -5.54
C GLU A 56 0.56 5.29 -6.48
N VAL A 57 1.62 6.09 -6.64
CA VAL A 57 2.82 5.75 -7.41
C VAL A 57 4.04 5.88 -6.51
N GLY A 58 4.70 4.75 -6.23
CA GLY A 58 5.90 4.73 -5.41
C GLY A 58 6.71 3.44 -5.58
N THR A 59 8.00 3.54 -5.27
CA THR A 59 8.94 2.43 -5.17
C THR A 59 9.42 2.35 -3.71
N PHE A 60 9.51 1.16 -3.14
CA PHE A 60 10.14 0.88 -1.83
C PHE A 60 9.44 1.32 -0.52
N GLY A 61 8.17 1.73 -0.54
CA GLY A 61 7.43 2.00 0.72
C GLY A 61 7.71 3.36 1.38
N ASN A 62 8.46 4.23 0.71
CA ASN A 62 8.65 5.61 1.14
C ASN A 62 7.30 6.36 1.10
N GLY A 63 7.01 7.10 2.17
CA GLY A 63 5.77 7.87 2.31
C GLY A 63 4.55 7.06 2.73
N VAL A 64 4.71 5.82 3.19
CA VAL A 64 3.63 5.09 3.87
C VAL A 64 3.43 5.66 5.27
N ILE A 65 2.21 6.10 5.54
CA ILE A 65 1.81 6.71 6.81
C ILE A 65 0.77 5.82 7.47
N ARG A 66 1.05 5.33 8.68
CA ARG A 66 0.07 4.59 9.50
C ARG A 66 -0.74 5.60 10.30
N VAL A 67 -2.05 5.61 10.16
CA VAL A 67 -2.95 6.54 10.86
C VAL A 67 -3.88 5.74 11.76
N GLU A 68 -4.00 6.17 13.01
CA GLU A 68 -4.86 5.53 14.01
C GLU A 68 -5.77 6.53 14.72
N GLN A 69 -6.97 6.07 15.04
CA GLN A 69 -7.86 6.69 16.01
C GLN A 69 -7.64 6.04 17.37
N ILE A 70 -7.39 6.85 18.40
CA ILE A 70 -7.12 6.37 19.76
C ILE A 70 -8.46 6.18 20.48
N LYS A 71 -8.61 5.08 21.24
CA LYS A 71 -9.84 4.79 22.00
C LYS A 71 -10.22 5.89 23.00
N SER A 72 -9.25 6.56 23.60
CA SER A 72 -9.44 7.68 24.53
C SER A 72 -9.75 9.01 23.83
N GLY A 73 -9.92 9.02 22.51
CA GLY A 73 -10.06 10.22 21.70
C GLY A 73 -8.74 10.69 21.08
N GLY A 74 -8.86 11.44 19.99
CA GLY A 74 -7.74 11.92 19.20
C GLY A 74 -7.20 10.90 18.19
N TYR A 75 -6.10 11.28 17.55
CA TYR A 75 -5.50 10.54 16.44
C TYR A 75 -3.98 10.52 16.56
N THR A 76 -3.37 9.49 16.01
CA THR A 76 -1.94 9.47 15.73
C THR A 76 -1.70 9.19 14.26
N TYR A 77 -0.56 9.64 13.76
CA TYR A 77 0.05 8.96 12.64
C TYR A 77 1.53 8.71 12.86
N GLN A 78 2.04 7.68 12.19
CA GLN A 78 3.46 7.37 12.11
C GLN A 78 3.90 7.42 10.65
N LEU A 79 4.90 8.25 10.38
CA LEU A 79 5.64 8.28 9.12
C LEU A 79 7.07 7.85 9.44
N GLU A 80 7.52 6.73 8.88
CA GLU A 80 8.81 6.13 9.21
C GLU A 80 8.93 5.89 10.73
N THR A 81 9.87 6.56 11.41
CA THR A 81 10.05 6.48 12.87
C THR A 81 9.35 7.61 13.63
N LYS A 82 8.86 8.64 12.92
CA LYS A 82 8.26 9.82 13.53
C LYS A 82 6.77 9.61 13.80
N VAL A 83 6.38 9.72 15.06
CA VAL A 83 4.98 9.69 15.50
C VAL A 83 4.50 11.11 15.77
N SER A 84 3.29 11.42 15.34
CA SER A 84 2.61 12.70 15.60
C SER A 84 1.23 12.43 16.17
N LYS A 85 0.79 13.28 17.10
CA LYS A 85 -0.50 13.16 17.81
C LYS A 85 -1.36 14.38 17.55
N PHE A 86 -2.66 14.17 17.42
CA PHE A 86 -3.65 15.19 17.09
C PHE A 86 -4.87 15.03 18.01
N LYS A 87 -5.39 16.13 18.54
CA LYS A 87 -6.58 16.11 19.40
C LYS A 87 -7.87 15.93 18.58
N ASP A 88 -7.88 16.50 17.38
CA ASP A 88 -9.03 16.51 16.49
C ASP A 88 -8.65 16.06 15.08
N TYR A 89 -9.69 15.76 14.30
CA TYR A 89 -9.54 15.23 12.95
C TYR A 89 -9.04 16.27 11.94
N ASP A 90 -9.42 17.54 12.10
CA ASP A 90 -9.08 18.57 11.13
C ASP A 90 -7.59 18.91 11.19
N SER A 91 -7.01 18.92 12.39
CA SER A 91 -5.56 19.01 12.61
C SER A 91 -4.81 17.82 12.00
N LEU A 92 -5.29 16.59 12.20
CA LEU A 92 -4.74 15.39 11.56
C LEU A 92 -4.74 15.53 10.04
N HIS A 93 -5.90 15.85 9.47
CA HIS A 93 -6.07 15.92 8.03
C HIS A 93 -5.20 17.02 7.40
N SER A 94 -5.12 18.19 8.05
CA SER A 94 -4.28 19.30 7.59
C SER A 94 -2.80 18.92 7.58
N SER A 95 -2.33 18.22 8.61
CA SER A 95 -0.96 17.70 8.65
C SER A 95 -0.68 16.68 7.55
N LEU A 96 -1.60 15.75 7.30
CA LEU A 96 -1.50 14.78 6.19
C LEU A 96 -1.52 15.46 4.81
N GLN A 97 -2.28 16.54 4.64
CA GLN A 97 -2.27 17.32 3.40
C GLN A 97 -0.90 17.96 3.13
N GLN A 98 -0.23 18.46 4.17
CA GLN A 98 1.12 19.02 4.03
C GLN A 98 2.16 17.97 3.62
N ILE A 99 2.01 16.73 4.09
CA ILE A 99 2.91 15.61 3.73
C ILE A 99 2.62 15.12 2.31
N THR A 100 1.36 14.96 1.96
CA THR A 100 0.95 14.42 0.65
C THR A 100 1.18 15.43 -0.48
N ARG A 101 1.23 16.74 -0.20
CA ARG A 101 1.55 17.82 -1.15
C ARG A 101 0.76 17.72 -2.48
N LYS A 102 -0.55 17.46 -2.39
CA LYS A 102 -1.46 17.25 -3.54
C LYS A 102 -1.12 16.06 -4.46
N LYS A 103 -0.15 15.22 -4.09
CA LYS A 103 0.11 13.97 -4.82
C LYS A 103 -1.04 12.99 -4.59
N SER A 104 -1.25 12.10 -5.55
CA SER A 104 -2.25 11.04 -5.40
C SER A 104 -1.80 10.01 -4.36
N TYR A 105 -2.67 9.77 -3.38
CA TYR A 105 -2.50 8.82 -2.30
C TYR A 105 -3.73 7.92 -2.20
N LEU A 106 -3.51 6.73 -1.65
CA LEU A 106 -4.54 5.75 -1.32
C LEU A 106 -4.61 5.56 0.20
N ILE A 107 -5.80 5.29 0.70
CA ILE A 107 -6.07 4.83 2.07
C ILE A 107 -6.39 3.34 1.97
N GLN A 108 -5.71 2.52 2.76
CA GLN A 108 -5.90 1.08 2.80
C GLN A 108 -6.23 0.64 4.23
N LYS A 109 -7.19 -0.28 4.39
CA LYS A 109 -7.53 -0.89 5.67
C LYS A 109 -6.27 -1.44 6.34
N GLY A 110 -6.05 -1.03 7.58
CA GLY A 110 -5.03 -1.61 8.43
C GLY A 110 -5.41 -3.01 8.88
N ILE A 111 -4.47 -3.95 8.77
CA ILE A 111 -4.63 -5.28 9.37
C ILE A 111 -3.96 -5.22 10.74
N HIS A 112 -4.76 -5.29 11.81
CA HIS A 112 -4.22 -5.58 13.13
C HIS A 112 -3.75 -7.04 13.12
N LEU A 113 -2.47 -7.26 12.78
CA LEU A 113 -1.87 -8.57 12.99
C LEU A 113 -1.90 -8.83 14.49
N VAL A 114 -2.79 -9.72 14.90
CA VAL A 114 -2.76 -10.29 16.24
C VAL A 114 -1.35 -10.87 16.42
N LYS A 115 -0.64 -10.43 17.44
CA LYS A 115 0.74 -10.88 17.72
C LYS A 115 0.72 -12.37 18.06
N TYR A 116 0.77 -13.25 17.06
CA TYR A 116 1.20 -14.63 17.28
C TYR A 116 2.73 -14.62 17.25
N ASN A 117 3.36 -14.79 18.42
CA ASN A 117 4.82 -14.94 18.57
C ASN A 117 5.71 -13.72 18.20
N LYS A 118 5.31 -12.50 18.59
CA LYS A 118 6.16 -11.28 18.64
C LYS A 118 6.89 -10.85 17.35
N ARG A 119 6.55 -11.36 16.17
CA ARG A 119 7.13 -10.91 14.89
C ARG A 119 6.04 -10.56 13.88
N CYS A 120 6.06 -9.31 13.41
CA CYS A 120 5.28 -8.88 12.26
C CYS A 120 5.99 -9.38 10.99
N PHE A 121 5.37 -10.26 10.22
CA PHE A 121 5.90 -10.65 8.92
C PHE A 121 5.09 -9.95 7.83
N ASP A 122 5.75 -9.11 7.03
CA ASP A 122 5.23 -8.64 5.76
C ASP A 122 5.38 -9.80 4.76
N ILE A 123 4.29 -10.49 4.42
CA ILE A 123 4.36 -11.55 3.41
C ILE A 123 4.48 -10.86 2.04
N ARG A 124 5.72 -10.63 1.61
CA ARG A 124 6.02 -10.26 0.23
C ARG A 124 6.10 -11.52 -0.61
N VAL A 125 4.99 -11.91 -1.22
CA VAL A 125 5.01 -12.93 -2.27
C VAL A 125 5.62 -12.31 -3.54
N MET A 126 6.91 -12.56 -3.78
CA MET A 126 7.49 -12.35 -5.10
C MET A 126 7.09 -13.54 -5.98
N VAL A 127 6.13 -13.31 -6.89
CA VAL A 127 5.81 -14.29 -7.93
C VAL A 127 6.78 -14.07 -9.09
N GLN A 128 7.76 -14.97 -9.23
CA GLN A 128 8.61 -15.03 -10.42
C GLN A 128 7.94 -15.94 -11.44
N LEU A 129 7.33 -15.35 -12.46
CA LEU A 129 6.89 -16.11 -13.64
C LEU A 129 8.13 -16.46 -14.45
N SER A 130 8.56 -17.73 -14.37
CA SER A 130 9.51 -18.28 -15.34
C SER A 130 8.85 -18.24 -16.73
N PRO A 131 9.55 -17.79 -17.79
CA PRO A 131 9.07 -17.99 -19.14
C PRO A 131 8.91 -19.50 -19.33
N LYS A 132 7.74 -19.94 -19.83
CA LYS A 132 7.56 -21.31 -20.30
C LYS A 132 8.73 -21.66 -21.22
N GLY A 133 9.64 -22.50 -20.73
CA GLY A 133 10.55 -23.22 -21.59
C GLY A 133 9.68 -24.15 -22.41
N ASN A 134 9.61 -23.91 -23.72
CA ASN A 134 9.01 -24.83 -24.66
C ASN A 134 9.77 -26.15 -24.51
N GLY A 135 9.16 -27.13 -23.83
CA GLY A 135 9.62 -28.50 -23.87
C GLY A 135 9.50 -28.98 -25.31
N LYS A 136 10.58 -28.85 -26.07
CA LYS A 136 10.76 -29.64 -27.29
C LYS A 136 10.90 -31.08 -26.84
N GLN A 137 9.96 -31.92 -27.23
CA GLN A 137 10.20 -33.35 -27.36
C GLN A 137 11.26 -33.54 -28.45
N GLN A 138 12.36 -34.20 -28.10
CA GLN A 138 13.22 -35.02 -28.95
C GLN A 138 13.70 -36.11 -27.98
N GLY A 139 13.39 -37.38 -28.18
CA GLY A 139 13.88 -38.19 -29.29
C GLY A 139 14.99 -39.05 -28.72
#